data_AF-A0A963PHI5-F1
#
_entry.id   AF-A0A963PHI5-F1
#
_cell.length_a   1.000
_cell.length_b   1.000
_cell.length_c   1.000
_cell.angle_alpha   90.00
_cell.angle_beta   90.00
_cell.angle_gamma   90.00
#
_symmetry.space_group_name_H-M   'P 1'
#
loop_
_entity.id
_entity.type
_entity.pdbx_description
1 polymer ?
#
loop_
_entity_poly.entity_id
_entity_poly.type
_entity_poly.pdbx_seq_one_letter_code
_entity_poly.pdbx_strand_id
1 'polypeptide(L)' 'MKFRFPIVIIDEDFRSENTSGLGIRALAQAIETEGFEVVGVTSYGDLSQFAQQQSRASAFILSIDDEEFSQGPDLDP' A
#
# COMPACT_ATOMS: atom_id res chain seq x y z
N MET A 1 -13.80 10.53 -20.74
CA MET A 1 -12.60 10.27 -19.90
C MET A 1 -12.90 9.03 -19.06
N LYS A 2 -12.00 8.03 -18.98
CA LYS A 2 -12.16 6.92 -18.03
C LYS A 2 -11.47 7.31 -16.72
N PHE A 3 -12.26 7.55 -15.68
CA PHE A 3 -11.71 7.72 -14.34
C PHE A 3 -11.22 6.36 -13.87
N ARG A 4 -9.91 6.23 -13.69
CA ARG A 4 -9.32 5.08 -13.03
C ARG A 4 -9.11 5.44 -11.56
N PHE A 5 -9.59 4.55 -10.70
CA PHE A 5 -9.41 4.66 -9.26
C PHE A 5 -8.54 3.47 -8.85
N PRO A 6 -7.22 3.65 -8.70
CA PRO A 6 -6.32 2.55 -8.39
C PRO A 6 -6.46 2.08 -6.93
N ILE A 7 -6.09 0.83 -6.72
CA ILE A 7 -5.79 0.27 -5.40
C ILE A 7 -4.31 0.56 -5.12
N VAL A 8 -4.05 1.22 -3.99
CA VAL A 8 -2.68 1.57 -3.58
C VAL A 8 -2.19 0.53 -2.58
N ILE A 9 -1.05 -0.09 -2.85
CA ILE A 9 -0.37 -1.02 -1.96
C ILE A 9 0.85 -0.33 -1.37
N ILE A 10 0.95 -0.31 -0.04
CA ILE A 10 2.09 0.26 0.69
C ILE A 10 2.77 -0.89 1.42
N ASP A 11 4.01 -1.13 1.01
CA ASP A 11 4.81 -2.22 1.53
C ASP A 11 6.28 -1.89 1.30
N GLU A 12 7.10 -1.89 2.36
CA GLU A 12 8.53 -1.54 2.29
C GLU A 12 9.31 -2.47 1.36
N ASP A 13 8.84 -3.70 1.23
CA ASP A 13 9.39 -4.77 0.41
C ASP A 13 8.75 -4.85 -0.98
N PHE A 14 7.86 -3.93 -1.38
CA PHE A 14 7.15 -4.02 -2.66
C PHE A 14 8.08 -4.18 -3.87
N ARG A 15 9.28 -3.60 -3.78
CA ARG A 15 10.35 -3.69 -4.81
C ARG A 15 11.47 -4.69 -4.47
N SER A 16 11.41 -5.32 -3.31
CA SER A 16 12.40 -6.29 -2.81
C SER A 16 12.23 -7.66 -3.46
N GLU A 17 13.31 -8.39 -3.68
CA GLU A 17 13.27 -9.77 -4.21
C GLU A 17 13.13 -10.84 -3.11
N ASN A 18 12.87 -10.42 -1.86
CA ASN A 18 12.61 -11.33 -0.75
C ASN A 18 11.20 -11.95 -0.83
N THR A 19 10.93 -12.91 0.06
CA THR A 19 9.63 -13.61 0.11
C THR A 19 8.45 -12.66 0.33
N SER A 20 8.62 -11.63 1.18
CA SER A 20 7.59 -10.63 1.47
C SER A 20 7.21 -9.85 0.21
N GLY A 21 8.22 -9.30 -0.47
CA GLY A 21 8.09 -8.57 -1.73
C GLY A 21 7.50 -9.40 -2.87
N LEU A 22 7.83 -10.69 -2.94
CA LEU A 22 7.21 -11.61 -3.89
C LEU A 22 5.72 -11.84 -3.58
N GLY A 23 5.37 -12.01 -2.30
CA GLY A 23 3.99 -12.20 -1.86
C GLY A 23 3.10 -11.01 -2.18
N ILE A 24 3.55 -9.79 -1.86
CA ILE A 24 2.77 -8.59 -2.11
C ILE A 24 2.62 -8.28 -3.61
N ARG A 25 3.62 -8.58 -4.44
CA ARG A 25 3.51 -8.47 -5.90
C ARG A 25 2.59 -9.52 -6.50
N ALA A 26 2.55 -10.73 -5.96
CA ALA A 26 1.58 -11.74 -6.38
C ALA A 26 0.14 -11.28 -6.08
N LEU A 27 -0.10 -10.64 -4.93
CA LEU A 27 -1.37 -10.01 -4.61
C LEU A 27 -1.72 -8.88 -5.59
N ALA A 28 -0.77 -7.99 -5.89
CA ALA A 28 -0.94 -6.92 -6.87
C ALA A 28 -1.37 -7.47 -8.24
N GLN A 29 -0.67 -8.51 -8.72
CA GLN A 29 -0.96 -9.13 -10.01
C GLN A 29 -2.34 -9.80 -10.05
N ALA A 30 -2.77 -10.43 -8.94
CA ALA A 30 -4.11 -10.99 -8.82
C ALA A 30 -5.19 -9.90 -8.93
N ILE A 31 -4.99 -8.76 -8.25
CA ILE A 31 -5.90 -7.61 -8.31
C ILE A 31 -5.96 -7.02 -9.73
N GLU A 32 -4.81 -6.91 -10.41
CA GLU A 32 -4.76 -6.44 -11.80
C GLU A 32 -5.51 -7.37 -12.77
N THR A 33 -5.46 -8.68 -12.51
CA THR A 33 -6.18 -9.69 -13.30
C THR A 33 -7.70 -9.53 -13.20
N GLU A 34 -8.20 -9.04 -12.05
CA GLU A 34 -9.61 -8.69 -11.84
C GLU A 34 -10.01 -7.35 -12.50
N GLY A 35 -9.08 -6.68 -13.20
CA GLY A 35 -9.34 -5.47 -13.98
C GLY A 35 -9.17 -4.16 -13.21
N PHE A 36 -8.60 -4.21 -12.01
CA PHE A 36 -8.23 -3.02 -11.24
C PHE A 36 -6.84 -2.52 -11.63
N GLU A 37 -6.59 -1.24 -11.41
CA GLU A 37 -5.23 -0.69 -11.48
C GLU A 37 -4.59 -0.75 -10.11
N VAL A 38 -3.33 -1.18 -10.03
CA VAL A 38 -2.57 -1.24 -8.78
C VAL A 38 -1.39 -0.30 -8.83
N VAL A 39 -1.17 0.43 -7.75
CA VAL A 39 0.00 1.30 -7.56
C VAL A 39 0.73 0.86 -6.30
N GLY A 40 1.97 0.39 -6.45
CA GLY A 40 2.82 0.02 -5.32
C GLY A 40 3.74 1.15 -4.88
N VAL A 41 3.77 1.44 -3.59
CA VAL A 41 4.64 2.42 -2.94
C VAL A 41 5.42 1.77 -1.81
N THR A 42 6.64 2.23 -1.56
CA THR A 42 7.57 1.62 -0.59
C THR A 42 7.68 2.39 0.73
N SER A 43 7.00 3.53 0.87
CA SER A 43 7.10 4.37 2.06
C SER A 43 5.75 4.92 2.49
N TYR A 44 5.50 4.85 3.80
CA TYR A 44 4.39 5.53 4.47
C TYR A 44 4.40 7.06 4.28
N GLY A 45 5.58 7.67 4.10
CA GLY A 45 5.69 9.10 3.83
C GLY A 45 5.08 9.50 2.49
N ASP A 46 5.12 8.60 1.51
CA ASP A 46 4.50 8.79 0.20
C ASP A 46 2.97 8.79 0.32
N LEU A 47 2.39 8.05 1.28
CA LEU A 47 0.93 7.95 1.50
C LEU A 47 0.31 9.32 1.72
N SER A 48 0.88 10.14 2.61
CA SER A 48 0.31 11.46 2.94
C SER A 48 0.32 12.38 1.72
N GLN A 49 1.36 12.31 0.89
CA GLN A 49 1.43 13.06 -0.35
C GLN A 49 0.48 12.50 -1.42
N PHE A 50 0.37 11.18 -1.57
CA PHE A 50 -0.55 10.53 -2.52
C PHE A 50 -2.01 10.81 -2.18
N ALA A 51 -2.40 10.66 -0.91
CA ALA A 51 -3.75 10.93 -0.43
C ALA A 51 -4.13 12.42 -0.58
N GLN A 52 -3.18 13.34 -0.34
CA GLN A 52 -3.45 14.78 -0.45
C GLN A 52 -3.41 15.32 -1.90
N GLN A 53 -2.53 14.80 -2.76
CA GLN A 53 -2.37 15.32 -4.13
C GLN A 53 -3.27 14.62 -5.17
N GLN A 54 -3.72 13.39 -4.90
CA GLN A 54 -4.48 12.58 -5.85
C GLN A 54 -5.60 11.84 -5.09
N SER A 55 -6.73 12.52 -4.83
CA SER A 55 -7.97 11.89 -4.32
C SER A 55 -8.61 10.98 -5.39
N ARG A 56 -7.87 9.94 -5.78
CA ARG A 56 -8.22 8.98 -6.84
C ARG A 56 -8.01 7.54 -6.39
N ALA A 57 -7.40 7.28 -5.25
CA ALA A 57 -7.33 5.92 -4.72
C ALA A 57 -8.74 5.39 -4.39
N SER A 58 -9.06 4.17 -4.82
CA SER A 58 -10.31 3.48 -4.42
C SER A 58 -10.15 2.70 -3.13
N ALA A 59 -8.94 2.22 -2.85
CA ALA A 59 -8.62 1.46 -1.65
C ALA A 59 -7.12 1.56 -1.35
N PHE A 60 -6.78 1.28 -0.09
CA PHE A 60 -5.41 1.17 0.39
C PHE A 60 -5.21 -0.21 1.00
N ILE A 61 -4.10 -0.87 0.66
CA ILE A 61 -3.61 -2.09 1.30
C ILE A 61 -2.30 -1.69 1.97
N LEU A 62 -2.22 -1.91 3.27
CA LEU A 62 -1.06 -1.61 4.08
C LEU A 62 -0.47 -2.93 4.58
N SER A 63 0.79 -3.16 4.27
CA SER A 63 1.59 -4.22 4.88
C SER A 63 2.15 -3.67 6.19
N ILE A 64 1.87 -4.35 7.30
CA ILE A 64 2.29 -3.96 8.65
C ILE A 64 3.00 -5.15 9.27
N ASP A 65 4.20 -4.92 9.79
CA ASP A 65 4.92 -5.92 10.57
C ASP A 65 4.55 -5.87 12.05
N ASP A 66 4.74 -6.99 12.76
CA ASP A 66 4.43 -7.10 14.19
C ASP A 66 5.15 -6.04 15.05
N GLU A 67 6.33 -5.59 14.62
CA GLU A 67 7.10 -4.53 15.30
C GLU A 67 6.42 -3.15 15.18
N GLU A 68 5.69 -2.90 14.09
CA GLU A 68 4.96 -1.65 13.85
C GLU A 68 3.67 -1.55 14.68
N PHE A 69 3.13 -2.67 15.16
CA PHE A 69 1.98 -2.70 16.07
C PHE A 69 2.31 -2.19 17.49
N SER A 70 3.59 -2.11 17.85
CA SER A 70 4.03 -1.79 19.22
C SER A 70 3.96 -0.31 19.59
N GLN A 71 3.79 0.59 18.61
CA GLN A 71 3.52 2.01 18.85
C GLN A 71 2.04 2.24 19.13
N GLY A 72 1.52 1.61 20.19
CA GLY A 72 0.32 2.12 20.84
C GLY A 72 0.57 3.56 21.28
N PRO A 73 -0.45 4.45 21.31
CA PRO A 73 -0.25 5.76 21.88
C PRO A 73 0.26 5.55 23.31
N ASP A 74 1.38 6.18 23.66
CA ASP A 74 1.60 6.58 25.05
C ASP A 74 0.41 7.47 25.38
N LEU A 75 -0.66 6.84 25.87
CA LEU A 75 -1.74 7.51 26.56
C LEU A 75 -1.10 8.01 27.84
N ASP A 76 -0.44 9.16 27.75
CA ASP A 76 -0.05 9.93 28.91
C ASP A 76 -1.31 10.07 29.80
N PRO A 77 -1.20 9.78 31.12
CA PRO A 77 -2.32 9.68 32.03
C PRO A 77 -3.08 10.99 32.26
#